data_AF-A0A7H0MAW1-F1
#
_entry.id   AF-A0A7H0MAW1-F1
#
_cell.length_a   1.000
_cell.length_b   1.000
_cell.length_c   1.000
_cell.angle_alpha   90.00
_cell.angle_beta   90.00
_cell.angle_gamma   90.00
#
_symmetry.space_group_name_H-M   'P 1'
#
loop_
_entity.id
_entity.type
_entity.pdbx_description
1 polymer ?
#
loop_
_entity_poly.entity_id
_entity_poly.type
_entity_poly.pdbx_seq_one_letter_code
_entity_poly.pdbx_strand_id
1 'polypeptide(L)'
;MKKVLVAVLFMASSAQASTVLSGEEMHELTKTICSEHSEPDLCIKGFNKVMGYVKANDDYHYFCENSKKTFMTVDDEQCKKSEELRDFIDKNAN
;
A
#
# COMPACT_ATOMS: atom_id res chain seq x y z
N MET A 1 -49.01 16.97 17.73
CA MET A 1 -47.78 16.35 18.28
C MET A 1 -47.02 15.69 17.14
N LYS A 2 -45.93 16.34 16.68
CA LYS A 2 -45.07 15.84 15.60
C LYS A 2 -44.22 14.70 16.14
N LYS A 3 -44.41 13.47 15.64
CA LYS A 3 -43.56 12.33 15.97
C LYS A 3 -42.25 12.48 15.20
N VAL A 4 -41.21 12.91 15.89
CA VAL A 4 -39.84 12.95 15.37
C VAL A 4 -39.33 11.51 15.37
N LEU A 5 -39.28 10.90 14.19
CA LEU A 5 -38.58 9.64 13.95
C LEU A 5 -37.08 9.94 13.91
N VAL A 6 -36.42 9.76 15.04
CA VAL A 6 -34.95 9.74 15.12
C VAL A 6 -34.51 8.38 14.58
N ALA A 7 -34.24 8.31 13.28
CA ALA A 7 -33.46 7.22 12.71
C ALA A 7 -32.00 7.47 13.11
N VAL A 8 -31.57 6.81 14.18
CA VAL A 8 -30.14 6.75 14.53
C VAL A 8 -29.46 5.97 13.43
N LEU A 9 -28.69 6.68 12.60
CA LEU A 9 -27.86 6.10 11.57
C LEU A 9 -26.91 5.08 12.22
N PHE A 10 -26.96 3.85 11.71
CA PHE A 10 -25.94 2.84 11.97
C PHE A 10 -24.59 3.42 11.55
N MET A 11 -23.73 3.73 12.53
CA MET A 11 -22.31 3.93 12.29
C MET A 11 -21.70 2.60 11.89
N ALA A 12 -21.80 2.25 10.61
CA ALA A 12 -20.87 1.33 10.01
C ALA A 12 -19.53 2.04 9.96
N SER A 13 -18.67 1.77 10.95
CA SER A 13 -17.24 1.99 10.80
C SER A 13 -16.75 1.03 9.72
N SER A 14 -16.94 1.39 8.45
CA SER A 14 -16.20 0.75 7.37
C SER A 14 -14.76 1.14 7.60
N ALA A 15 -13.99 0.23 8.22
CA ALA A 15 -12.60 0.08 7.82
C ALA A 15 -12.65 0.08 6.29
N GLN A 16 -12.19 1.17 5.65
CA GLN A 16 -12.09 1.21 4.21
C GLN A 16 -11.04 0.18 3.88
N ALA A 17 -11.48 -1.05 3.58
CA ALA A 17 -10.59 -2.04 2.99
C ALA A 17 -10.06 -1.37 1.72
N SER A 18 -8.77 -1.03 1.75
CA SER A 18 -8.04 -0.56 0.59
C SER A 18 -8.37 -1.50 -0.56
N THR A 19 -9.06 -0.98 -1.58
CA THR A 19 -9.56 -1.81 -2.67
C THR A 19 -8.36 -2.40 -3.39
N VAL A 20 -8.33 -3.72 -3.55
CA VAL A 20 -7.23 -4.37 -4.29
C VAL A 20 -7.39 -3.99 -5.76
N LEU A 21 -6.44 -3.23 -6.28
CA LEU A 21 -6.44 -2.79 -7.67
C LEU A 21 -5.90 -3.89 -8.58
N SER A 22 -6.58 -4.12 -9.70
CA SER A 22 -6.00 -4.82 -10.85
C SER A 22 -4.86 -4.01 -11.46
N GLY A 23 -4.06 -4.65 -12.32
CA GLY A 23 -2.99 -3.95 -13.03
C GLY A 23 -3.50 -2.81 -13.93
N GLU A 24 -4.69 -2.96 -14.51
CA GLU A 24 -5.32 -1.92 -15.34
C GLU A 24 -5.79 -0.74 -14.49
N GLU A 25 -6.44 -0.99 -13.36
CA GLU A 25 -6.86 0.07 -12.44
C GLU A 25 -5.66 0.83 -11.86
N MET A 26 -4.56 0.14 -11.56
CA MET A 26 -3.31 0.77 -11.12
C MET A 26 -2.70 1.66 -12.22
N HIS A 27 -2.74 1.20 -13.47
CA HIS A 27 -2.24 1.98 -14.61
C HIS A 27 -3.08 3.24 -14.85
N GLU A 28 -4.41 3.13 -14.80
CA GLU A 28 -5.31 4.29 -14.94
C GLU A 28 -5.17 5.28 -13.78
N LEU A 29 -5.00 4.78 -12.55
CA LEU A 29 -4.71 5.63 -11.39
C LEU A 29 -3.38 6.39 -11.60
N THR A 30 -2.33 5.69 -12.04
CA THR A 30 -1.02 6.29 -12.30
C THR A 30 -1.10 7.39 -13.36
N LYS A 31 -1.80 7.12 -14.48
CA LYS A 31 -2.04 8.13 -15.51
C LYS A 31 -2.78 9.34 -14.95
N THR A 32 -3.82 9.10 -14.16
CA THR A 32 -4.64 10.16 -13.58
C THR A 32 -3.79 11.06 -12.69
N ILE A 33 -3.02 10.49 -11.76
CA ILE A 33 -2.11 11.22 -10.86
C ILE A 33 -1.07 12.02 -11.65
N CYS A 34 -0.49 11.42 -12.69
CA CYS A 34 0.59 12.06 -13.45
C CYS A 34 0.10 13.02 -14.54
N SER A 35 -1.19 13.08 -14.85
CA SER A 35 -1.74 13.87 -15.95
C SER A 35 -1.54 15.38 -15.80
N GLU A 36 -1.51 15.86 -14.55
CA GLU A 36 -1.32 17.28 -14.21
C GLU A 36 0.15 17.65 -13.99
N HIS A 37 1.07 16.67 -14.05
CA HIS A 37 2.50 16.93 -13.90
C HIS A 37 3.04 17.66 -15.15
N SER A 38 4.03 18.55 -14.97
CA SER A 38 4.68 19.25 -16.10
C SER A 38 5.36 18.30 -17.08
N GLU A 39 5.72 17.10 -16.61
CA GLU A 39 6.29 16.01 -17.40
C GLU A 39 5.61 14.67 -17.05
N PRO A 40 4.46 14.35 -17.67
CA PRO A 40 3.66 13.17 -17.30
C PRO A 40 4.42 11.85 -17.45
N ASP A 41 5.19 11.67 -18.53
CA ASP A 41 5.96 10.45 -18.78
C ASP A 41 7.06 10.21 -17.74
N LEU A 42 7.71 11.28 -17.26
CA LEU A 42 8.70 11.16 -16.19
C LEU A 42 8.03 10.82 -14.85
N CYS A 43 6.85 11.40 -14.56
CA CYS A 43 6.06 11.04 -13.39
C CYS A 43 5.69 9.55 -13.40
N ILE A 44 5.18 9.02 -14.51
CA ILE A 44 4.83 7.60 -14.65
C ILE A 44 6.06 6.71 -14.44
N LYS A 45 7.20 7.05 -15.04
CA LYS A 45 8.46 6.30 -14.83
C LYS A 45 8.92 6.33 -13.38
N GLY A 46 8.83 7.49 -12.72
CA GLY A 46 9.15 7.65 -11.30
C GLY A 46 8.26 6.79 -10.43
N PHE A 47 6.94 6.86 -10.63
CA PHE A 47 5.95 6.05 -9.92
C PHE A 47 6.23 4.56 -10.06
N ASN A 48 6.43 4.07 -11.30
CA ASN A 48 6.74 2.66 -11.56
C ASN A 48 8.03 2.21 -10.87
N LYS A 49 9.03 3.09 -10.77
CA LYS A 49 10.28 2.80 -10.06
C LYS A 49 10.06 2.68 -8.55
N VAL A 50 9.27 3.57 -7.94
CA VAL A 50 8.89 3.48 -6.53
C VAL A 50 8.14 2.18 -6.25
N MET A 51 7.14 1.84 -7.08
CA MET A 51 6.41 0.59 -6.96
C MET A 51 7.32 -0.65 -7.05
N GLY A 52 8.32 -0.62 -7.93
CA GLY A 52 9.34 -1.67 -8.01
C GLY A 52 10.12 -1.86 -6.71
N TYR A 53 10.52 -0.77 -6.04
CA TYR A 53 11.18 -0.84 -4.74
C TYR A 53 10.25 -1.37 -3.64
N VAL A 54 9.00 -0.92 -3.60
CA VAL A 54 8.00 -1.41 -2.64
C VAL A 54 7.79 -2.91 -2.81
N LYS A 55 7.62 -3.39 -4.05
CA LYS A 55 7.49 -4.82 -4.33
C LYS A 55 8.72 -5.61 -3.87
N ALA A 56 9.92 -5.15 -4.23
CA ALA A 56 11.16 -5.84 -3.83
C ALA A 56 11.30 -5.89 -2.30
N ASN A 57 10.87 -4.85 -1.61
CA ASN A 57 10.82 -4.82 -0.15
C ASN A 57 9.84 -5.85 0.43
N ASP A 58 8.59 -5.87 -0.07
CA ASP A 58 7.56 -6.80 0.39
C ASP A 58 7.98 -8.27 0.14
N ASP A 59 8.55 -8.56 -1.04
CA ASP A 59 9.09 -9.88 -1.37
C ASP A 59 10.19 -10.30 -0.38
N TYR A 60 11.11 -9.38 -0.04
CA TYR A 60 12.21 -9.66 0.88
C TYR A 60 11.76 -9.78 2.33
N HIS A 61 10.82 -8.94 2.77
CA HIS A 61 10.19 -9.04 4.08
C HIS A 61 9.50 -10.40 4.25
N TYR A 62 8.73 -10.82 3.24
CA TYR A 62 8.12 -12.15 3.22
C TYR A 62 9.15 -13.29 3.29
N PHE A 63 10.27 -13.16 2.56
CA PHE A 63 11.38 -14.10 2.66
C PHE A 63 11.96 -14.18 4.07
N CYS A 64 12.20 -13.04 4.74
CA CYS A 64 12.68 -12.99 6.12
C CYS A 64 11.71 -13.67 7.09
N GLU A 65 10.41 -13.36 6.99
CA GLU A 65 9.37 -13.93 7.86
C GLU A 65 9.21 -15.44 7.70
N ASN A 66 9.40 -15.97 6.49
CA ASN A 66 9.36 -17.41 6.26
C ASN A 66 10.65 -18.11 6.64
N SER A 67 11.79 -17.47 6.41
CA SER A 67 13.11 -18.02 6.78
C SER A 67 13.26 -18.19 8.29
N LYS A 68 12.69 -17.25 9.08
CA LYS A 68 12.56 -17.39 10.55
C LYS A 68 11.79 -18.67 10.94
N LYS A 69 10.81 -19.09 10.14
CA LYS A 69 9.99 -20.29 10.39
C LYS A 69 10.67 -21.59 9.92
N THR A 70 11.52 -21.51 8.92
CA THR A 70 12.21 -22.66 8.31
C THR A 70 13.66 -22.84 8.77
N PHE A 71 14.12 -22.06 9.75
CA PHE A 71 15.49 -22.06 10.28
C PHE A 71 16.56 -21.77 9.21
N MET A 72 16.21 -21.01 8.18
CA MET A 72 17.16 -20.57 7.16
C MET A 72 17.94 -19.35 7.65
N THR A 73 19.24 -19.27 7.31
CA THR A 73 20.06 -18.09 7.58
C THR A 73 19.62 -16.93 6.70
N VAL A 74 19.49 -15.74 7.29
CA VAL A 74 19.11 -14.49 6.61
C VAL A 74 20.15 -13.41 6.86
N ASP A 75 20.09 -12.35 6.07
CA ASP A 75 20.79 -11.10 6.36
C ASP A 75 19.91 -10.25 7.29
N ASP A 76 20.30 -10.19 8.57
CA ASP A 76 19.56 -9.48 9.62
C ASP A 76 19.43 -7.97 9.35
N GLU A 77 20.43 -7.35 8.71
CA GLU A 77 20.39 -5.93 8.38
C GLU A 77 19.36 -5.67 7.30
N GLN A 78 19.33 -6.50 6.26
CA GLN A 78 18.35 -6.39 5.19
C GLN A 78 16.93 -6.72 5.69
N CYS A 79 16.78 -7.71 6.58
CA CYS A 79 15.49 -8.02 7.17
C CYS A 79 14.95 -6.84 7.99
N LYS A 80 15.79 -6.22 8.82
CA LYS A 80 15.42 -5.03 9.58
C LYS A 80 15.03 -3.87 8.68
N LYS A 81 15.82 -3.57 7.64
CA LYS A 81 15.48 -2.52 6.65
C LYS A 81 14.14 -2.79 5.98
N SER A 82 13.86 -4.06 5.68
CA SER A 82 12.61 -4.44 5.02
C SER A 82 11.38 -4.22 5.90
N GLU A 83 11.51 -4.54 7.19
CA GLU A 83 10.50 -4.30 8.22
C GLU A 83 10.27 -2.80 8.45
N GLU A 84 11.34 -2.01 8.57
CA GLU A 84 11.25 -0.56 8.75
C GLU A 84 10.50 0.14 7.58
N LEU A 85 10.76 -0.27 6.32
CA LEU A 85 10.04 0.27 5.18
C LEU A 85 8.57 -0.20 5.16
N ARG A 86 8.29 -1.44 5.56
CA ARG A 86 6.91 -1.95 5.68
C ARG A 86 6.12 -1.15 6.71
N ASP A 87 6.69 -0.95 7.89
CA ASP A 87 6.11 -0.14 8.98
C ASP A 87 5.85 1.30 8.52
N PHE A 88 6.80 1.88 7.78
CA PHE A 88 6.61 3.20 7.20
C PHE A 88 5.41 3.23 6.24
N ILE A 89 5.28 2.26 5.34
CA ILE A 89 4.15 2.19 4.41
C ILE A 89 2.83 2.01 5.16
N ASP A 90 2.75 1.05 6.07
CA ASP A 90 1.53 0.74 6.82
C ASP A 90 1.07 1.91 7.69
N LYS A 91 2.00 2.74 8.18
CA LYS A 91 1.69 3.96 8.92
C LYS A 91 1.15 5.11 8.05
N ASN A 92 1.57 5.19 6.79
CA ASN A 92 1.27 6.34 5.92
C ASN A 92 0.23 6.05 4.83
N ALA A 93 -0.06 4.78 4.56
CA ALA A 93 -1.05 4.34 3.58
C ALA A 93 -2.46 4.12 4.18
N ASN A 94 -2.62 4.27 5.51
CA ASN A 94 -3.86 4.07 6.26
C ASN A 94 -4.30 5.34 7.01
#